data_AF-A0A817KDE2-F1
#
_entry.id   AF-A0A817KDE2-F1
#
_cell.length_a   1.000
_cell.length_b   1.000
_cell.length_c   1.000
_cell.angle_alpha   90.00
_cell.angle_beta   90.00
_cell.angle_gamma   90.00
#
_symmetry.space_group_name_H-M   'P 1'
#
loop_
_entity.id
_entity.type
_entity.pdbx_description
1 polymer ?
#
loop_
_entity_poly.entity_id
_entity_poly.type
_entity_poly.pdbx_seq_one_letter_code
_entity_poly.pdbx_strand_id
1 'polypeptide(L)'
;MNTFLSNISNVDIIKNTNTSILVAQRPIQNNILILGASFTCGIGGEIINTRNKDEVINAKLSTAAIISNPSLTDVVSINIFIIDKPITYEKIDNSTNETLASPLIVLAVRKNASAFASLNISLYFQVLNEYKLNISANYFCSYFDTTNAMWDEYDCTTPQYNPTFDRYECICNHTTSFALIWLPKVPLTRYLNAQDIASLVFQSVSICCFLAVLIHAIFIRIQNPMMSLQTHDLPPLISCGVTIILFVFYIALGITVYMKTTHDDEKQCFLSSSVLMFFVYFFLILMFCTKTSVGYFNYLRFVCLFPPSSYSQLLMLLVVSFFISITCVAFAAGFNSNPSFQITQLYPYKLCWFTRNVIYYFLTIPGGLFLLINIFIFIRVAQRVLRHVRNSTSLNHSYERTKRCVLILLPSCATQGIGWFPGPFLTIATPEAANVVAWFFIIFNGLEGLWVILLYSIIRSQRMEKQKRVVAAEEIRKLQEAKLKSRKYKKSFEENNQEEDHRNTKDIEVRLQNR
;
A
#
# COMPACT_ATOMS: atom_id res chain seq x y z
N MET A 1 -10.89 38.67 -5.98
CA MET A 1 -10.33 39.80 -5.19
C MET A 1 -9.60 40.80 -6.08
N ASN A 2 -8.60 40.35 -6.86
CA ASN A 2 -7.85 41.20 -7.80
C ASN A 2 -8.76 42.02 -8.75
N THR A 3 -9.76 41.37 -9.37
CA THR A 3 -10.75 42.01 -10.27
C THR A 3 -11.59 43.12 -9.59
N PHE A 4 -11.82 43.01 -8.28
CA PHE A 4 -12.55 44.04 -7.54
C PHE A 4 -11.64 45.25 -7.27
N LEU A 5 -10.40 44.99 -6.86
CA LEU A 5 -9.40 46.04 -6.63
C LEU A 5 -9.06 46.78 -7.93
N SER A 6 -8.93 46.09 -9.07
CA SER A 6 -8.64 46.74 -10.35
C SER A 6 -9.72 47.74 -10.80
N ASN A 7 -10.95 47.57 -10.32
CA ASN A 7 -12.08 48.44 -10.66
C ASN A 7 -12.16 49.70 -9.79
N ILE A 8 -11.48 49.73 -8.64
CA ILE A 8 -11.36 50.93 -7.82
C ILE A 8 -10.39 51.88 -8.53
N SER A 9 -10.94 52.96 -9.09
CA SER A 9 -10.16 53.97 -9.81
C SER A 9 -10.65 55.36 -9.46
N ASN A 10 -9.73 56.33 -9.45
CA ASN A 10 -10.01 57.73 -9.14
C ASN A 10 -10.59 58.00 -7.74
N VAL A 11 -10.26 57.16 -6.76
CA VAL A 11 -10.63 57.38 -5.35
C VAL A 11 -9.39 57.18 -4.50
N ASP A 12 -9.19 58.07 -3.52
CA ASP A 12 -8.17 57.92 -2.48
C ASP A 12 -8.81 57.24 -1.27
N ILE A 13 -8.59 55.93 -1.12
CA ILE A 13 -9.11 55.13 -0.01
C ILE A 13 -7.93 54.61 0.79
N ILE A 14 -7.93 54.94 2.08
CA ILE A 14 -7.07 54.30 3.07
C ILE A 14 -7.99 53.71 4.13
N LYS A 15 -8.02 52.39 4.24
CA LYS A 15 -8.65 51.70 5.37
C LYS A 15 -7.59 50.87 6.05
N ASN A 16 -7.29 51.26 7.28
CA ASN A 16 -6.28 50.61 8.10
C ASN A 16 -6.95 49.98 9.32
N THR A 17 -6.68 48.71 9.54
CA THR A 17 -7.11 47.96 10.71
C THR A 17 -5.93 47.16 11.24
N ASN A 18 -6.11 46.58 12.42
CA ASN A 18 -5.10 45.77 13.09
C ASN A 18 -4.83 44.44 12.34
N THR A 19 -5.69 44.07 11.37
CA THR A 19 -5.69 42.78 10.66
C THR A 19 -5.53 42.92 9.14
N SER A 20 -5.69 44.13 8.61
CA SER A 20 -5.56 44.40 7.18
C SER A 20 -5.42 45.88 6.87
N ILE A 21 -4.80 46.19 5.74
CA ILE A 21 -4.75 47.54 5.17
C ILE A 21 -5.16 47.50 3.70
N LEU A 22 -6.06 48.41 3.33
CA LEU A 22 -6.42 48.72 1.94
C LEU A 22 -5.94 50.13 1.60
N VAL A 23 -5.09 50.21 0.59
CA VAL A 23 -4.64 51.45 -0.02
C VAL A 23 -5.09 51.43 -1.48
N ALA A 24 -5.89 52.39 -1.89
CA ALA A 24 -6.21 52.65 -3.29
C ALA A 24 -5.99 54.15 -3.53
N GLN A 25 -4.95 54.50 -4.28
CA GLN A 25 -4.55 55.89 -4.49
C GLN A 25 -3.91 56.12 -5.86
N ARG A 26 -3.85 57.40 -6.26
CA ARG A 26 -3.01 57.81 -7.39
C ARG A 26 -1.53 57.79 -6.99
N PRO A 27 -0.60 57.39 -7.89
CA PRO A 27 0.83 57.34 -7.56
C PRO A 27 1.39 58.70 -7.15
N ILE A 28 0.93 59.81 -7.74
CA ILE A 28 1.44 61.14 -7.47
C ILE A 28 0.35 61.95 -6.75
N GLN A 29 0.66 62.38 -5.52
CA GLN A 29 -0.21 63.24 -4.72
C GLN A 29 0.63 64.35 -4.09
N ASN A 30 0.27 65.62 -4.30
CA ASN A 30 0.95 66.78 -3.70
C ASN A 30 2.49 66.77 -3.86
N ASN A 31 2.98 66.38 -5.04
CA ASN A 31 4.41 66.25 -5.36
C ASN A 31 5.16 65.15 -4.57
N ILE A 32 4.42 64.22 -3.97
CA ILE A 32 4.93 63.02 -3.29
C ILE A 32 4.52 61.80 -4.12
N LEU A 33 5.47 60.91 -4.36
CA LEU A 33 5.23 59.66 -5.08
C LEU A 33 4.99 58.53 -4.08
N ILE A 34 3.80 57.95 -4.15
CA ILE A 34 3.39 56.76 -3.41
C ILE A 34 3.98 55.53 -4.10
N LEU A 35 4.77 54.77 -3.34
CA LEU A 35 5.50 53.61 -3.80
C LEU A 35 4.82 52.30 -3.41
N GLY A 36 4.04 52.28 -2.32
CA GLY A 36 3.33 51.10 -1.89
C GLY A 36 2.79 51.18 -0.48
N ALA A 37 2.75 50.04 0.22
CA ALA A 37 2.24 49.94 1.58
C ALA A 37 3.03 48.90 2.40
N SER A 38 3.17 49.18 3.69
CA SER A 38 3.69 48.26 4.70
C SER A 38 2.61 47.94 5.73
N PHE A 39 2.80 46.83 6.43
CA PHE A 39 1.92 46.35 7.47
C PHE A 39 2.72 45.64 8.57
N THR A 40 2.34 45.91 9.81
CA THR A 40 2.89 45.28 11.01
C THR A 40 1.75 44.64 11.80
N CYS A 41 1.84 43.33 12.03
CA CYS A 41 0.79 42.55 12.67
C CYS A 41 0.42 43.14 14.04
N GLY A 42 -0.88 43.29 14.28
CA GLY A 42 -1.41 43.84 15.55
C GLY A 42 -1.27 45.35 15.72
N ILE A 43 -0.51 46.05 14.87
CA ILE A 43 -0.35 47.51 14.90
C ILE A 43 -1.18 48.15 13.79
N GLY A 44 -1.10 47.61 12.58
CA GLY A 44 -1.73 48.16 11.37
C GLY A 44 -0.72 48.44 10.27
N GLY A 45 -1.18 49.09 9.20
CA GLY A 45 -0.34 49.45 8.06
C GLY A 45 -0.09 50.95 7.89
N GLU A 46 0.81 51.26 6.98
CA GLU A 46 1.18 52.62 6.61
C GLU A 46 1.46 52.68 5.10
N ILE A 47 1.42 53.90 4.54
CA ILE A 47 1.72 54.13 3.13
C ILE A 47 3.20 54.40 2.98
N ILE A 48 3.81 53.77 1.98
CA ILE A 48 5.21 53.97 1.63
C ILE A 48 5.27 54.97 0.48
N ASN A 49 6.04 56.03 0.65
CA ASN A 49 6.29 57.08 -0.32
C ASN A 49 7.78 57.41 -0.39
N THR A 50 8.17 58.30 -1.29
CA THR A 50 9.59 58.67 -1.49
C THR A 50 10.28 59.30 -0.28
N ARG A 51 9.55 59.81 0.72
CA ARG A 51 10.13 60.43 1.92
C ARG A 51 10.39 59.45 3.05
N ASN A 52 9.50 58.46 3.24
CA ASN A 52 9.60 57.49 4.34
C ASN A 52 10.11 56.10 3.89
N LYS A 53 10.33 55.87 2.59
CA LYS A 53 10.80 54.59 2.06
C LYS A 53 11.95 53.97 2.86
N ASP A 54 13.01 54.73 3.11
CA ASP A 54 14.22 54.20 3.76
C ASP A 54 13.99 53.92 5.25
N GLU A 55 13.13 54.69 5.91
CA GLU A 55 12.71 54.43 7.29
C GLU A 55 11.93 53.12 7.38
N VAL A 56 10.96 52.92 6.48
CA VAL A 56 10.13 51.71 6.44
C VAL A 56 10.96 50.47 6.08
N ILE A 57 11.83 50.54 5.07
CA ILE A 57 12.68 49.41 4.68
C ILE A 57 13.57 48.96 5.83
N ASN A 58 14.06 49.91 6.64
CA ASN A 58 14.92 49.61 7.79
C ASN A 58 14.14 49.33 9.10
N ALA A 59 12.81 49.28 9.05
CA ALA A 59 11.98 48.94 10.19
C ALA A 59 11.66 47.43 10.24
N LYS A 60 11.34 46.94 11.45
CA LYS A 60 10.79 45.59 11.65
C LYS A 60 9.31 45.61 11.30
N LEU A 61 9.00 45.23 10.07
CA LEU A 61 7.64 45.12 9.53
C LEU A 61 7.29 43.66 9.23
N SER A 62 6.01 43.35 9.29
CA SER A 62 5.53 41.99 9.03
C SER A 62 5.39 41.72 7.54
N THR A 63 4.96 42.73 6.76
CA THR A 63 4.94 42.60 5.31
C THR A 63 4.93 43.96 4.64
N ALA A 64 5.48 44.05 3.43
CA ALA A 64 5.42 45.26 2.62
C ALA A 64 5.51 44.93 1.12
N ALA A 65 4.89 45.77 0.30
CA ALA A 65 5.07 45.77 -1.14
C ALA A 65 5.48 47.18 -1.58
N ILE A 66 6.59 47.26 -2.31
CA ILE A 66 7.14 48.52 -2.82
C ILE A 66 7.34 48.39 -4.33
N ILE A 67 6.69 49.25 -5.09
CA ILE A 67 6.85 49.33 -6.54
C ILE A 67 8.02 50.26 -6.85
N SER A 68 8.90 49.85 -7.75
CA SER A 68 10.03 50.68 -8.16
C SER A 68 9.57 51.99 -8.82
N ASN A 69 10.27 53.10 -8.56
CA ASN A 69 9.91 54.42 -9.12
C ASN A 69 9.79 54.40 -10.66
N PRO A 70 10.73 53.80 -11.42
CA PRO A 70 10.59 53.69 -12.89
C PRO A 70 9.34 52.93 -13.35
N SER A 71 8.85 51.99 -12.53
CA SER A 71 7.66 51.20 -12.85
C SER A 71 6.34 51.98 -12.67
N LEU A 72 6.38 53.18 -12.11
CA LEU A 72 5.20 54.01 -11.80
C LEU A 72 4.89 55.08 -12.87
N THR A 73 5.67 55.15 -13.95
CA THR A 73 5.35 56.01 -15.10
C THR A 73 4.06 55.52 -15.76
N ASP A 74 3.14 56.44 -16.08
CA ASP A 74 1.83 56.15 -16.71
C ASP A 74 0.88 55.26 -15.90
N VAL A 75 1.11 55.14 -14.59
CA VAL A 75 0.18 54.48 -13.65
C VAL A 75 -0.92 55.45 -13.22
N VAL A 76 -2.18 55.01 -13.37
CA VAL A 76 -3.38 55.78 -13.00
C VAL A 76 -3.75 55.55 -11.53
N SER A 77 -3.64 54.31 -11.06
CA SER A 77 -3.91 53.96 -9.66
C SER A 77 -3.10 52.75 -9.20
N ILE A 78 -2.72 52.77 -7.93
CA ILE A 78 -2.08 51.67 -7.20
C ILE A 78 -3.05 51.23 -6.12
N ASN A 79 -3.46 49.96 -6.20
CA ASN A 79 -4.38 49.37 -5.25
C ASN A 79 -3.68 48.20 -4.57
N ILE A 80 -3.33 48.37 -3.30
CA ILE A 80 -2.68 47.36 -2.47
C ILE A 80 -3.62 46.98 -1.34
N PHE A 81 -3.83 45.69 -1.17
CA PHE A 81 -4.54 45.14 -0.03
C PHE A 81 -3.70 44.10 0.66
N ILE A 82 -3.43 44.29 1.95
CA ILE A 82 -2.63 43.38 2.75
C ILE A 82 -3.54 42.75 3.80
N ILE A 83 -3.49 41.42 3.92
CA ILE A 83 -4.23 40.64 4.90
C ILE A 83 -3.22 39.94 5.81
N ASP A 84 -3.28 40.22 7.11
CA ASP A 84 -2.40 39.61 8.11
C ASP A 84 -2.53 38.08 8.13
N LYS A 85 -3.76 37.60 8.40
CA LYS A 85 -4.05 36.16 8.55
C LYS A 85 -5.14 35.68 7.59
N PRO A 86 -4.77 35.22 6.40
CA PRO A 86 -5.72 34.73 5.41
C PRO A 86 -6.11 33.26 5.71
N ILE A 87 -6.87 33.01 6.78
CA ILE A 87 -7.26 31.66 7.26
C ILE A 87 -7.90 30.82 6.13
N THR A 88 -8.67 31.46 5.23
CA THR A 88 -9.31 30.80 4.10
C THR A 88 -8.33 30.29 3.03
N TYR A 89 -7.09 30.77 3.04
CA TYR A 89 -6.05 30.47 2.05
C TYR A 89 -4.83 29.75 2.65
N GLU A 90 -4.97 29.21 3.87
CA GLU A 90 -3.87 28.55 4.59
C GLU A 90 -3.36 27.30 3.87
N LYS A 91 -4.26 26.53 3.24
CA LYS A 91 -3.93 25.34 2.44
C LYS A 91 -4.00 25.68 0.96
N ILE A 92 -2.85 25.58 0.30
CA ILE A 92 -2.69 25.98 -1.11
C ILE A 92 -3.16 24.87 -2.05
N ASP A 93 -2.83 23.62 -1.73
CA ASP A 93 -3.31 22.43 -2.41
C ASP A 93 -3.48 21.30 -1.39
N ASN A 94 -4.45 20.40 -1.60
CA ASN A 94 -4.57 19.16 -0.82
C ASN A 94 -3.56 18.09 -1.26
N SER A 95 -2.90 18.28 -2.41
CA SER A 95 -1.96 17.31 -2.99
C SER A 95 -0.51 17.54 -2.57
N THR A 96 -0.08 18.79 -2.39
CA THR A 96 1.23 19.20 -1.86
C THR A 96 1.08 19.61 -0.39
N ASN A 97 2.05 19.31 0.47
CA ASN A 97 2.04 19.77 1.87
C ASN A 97 2.44 21.26 1.97
N GLU A 98 2.08 22.07 0.98
CA GLU A 98 2.41 23.48 0.88
C GLU A 98 1.39 24.30 1.66
N THR A 99 1.90 25.19 2.50
CA THR A 99 1.07 26.09 3.29
C THR A 99 1.53 27.52 3.15
N LEU A 100 0.62 28.46 3.36
CA LEU A 100 0.99 29.87 3.41
C LEU A 100 1.83 30.16 4.66
N ALA A 101 2.94 30.89 4.52
CA ALA A 101 3.87 31.20 5.62
C ALA A 101 3.74 32.63 6.15
N SER A 102 3.11 33.51 5.38
CA SER A 102 3.14 34.96 5.57
C SER A 102 1.76 35.60 5.37
N PRO A 103 1.62 36.90 5.70
CA PRO A 103 0.52 37.71 5.21
C PRO A 103 0.37 37.65 3.68
N LEU A 104 -0.85 37.84 3.20
CA LEU A 104 -1.20 37.86 1.78
C LEU A 104 -1.24 39.31 1.28
N ILE A 105 -0.52 39.60 0.21
CA ILE A 105 -0.55 40.89 -0.48
C ILE A 105 -1.33 40.74 -1.77
N VAL A 106 -2.32 41.58 -2.02
CA VAL A 106 -3.02 41.67 -3.29
C VAL A 106 -2.70 43.03 -3.90
N LEU A 107 -2.08 43.02 -5.08
CA LEU A 107 -1.67 44.23 -5.78
C LEU A 107 -2.34 44.28 -7.15
N ALA A 108 -3.07 45.36 -7.39
CA ALA A 108 -3.61 45.71 -8.69
C ALA A 108 -3.09 47.09 -9.10
N VAL A 109 -2.49 47.17 -10.29
CA VAL A 109 -1.98 48.43 -10.86
C VAL A 109 -2.73 48.71 -12.15
N ARG A 110 -3.32 49.90 -12.26
CA ARG A 110 -3.99 50.33 -13.49
C ARG A 110 -3.08 51.28 -14.26
N LYS A 111 -2.76 50.95 -15.51
CA LYS A 111 -1.94 51.78 -16.41
C LYS A 111 -2.79 52.43 -17.49
N ASN A 112 -2.31 53.53 -18.05
CA ASN A 112 -2.86 54.08 -19.28
C ASN A 112 -2.43 53.20 -20.47
N ALA A 113 -3.30 53.01 -21.46
CA ALA A 113 -3.32 51.87 -22.40
C ALA A 113 -2.10 51.65 -23.34
N SER A 114 -0.96 52.31 -23.11
CA SER A 114 0.16 52.38 -24.06
C SER A 114 1.50 51.85 -23.55
N ALA A 115 1.63 51.43 -22.28
CA ALA A 115 2.92 51.07 -21.69
C ALA A 115 2.95 49.65 -21.09
N PHE A 116 3.51 48.69 -21.84
CA PHE A 116 3.89 47.35 -21.37
C PHE A 116 5.22 47.37 -20.59
N ALA A 117 5.39 48.32 -19.67
CA ALA A 117 6.57 48.31 -18.79
C ALA A 117 6.44 47.17 -17.77
N SER A 118 7.47 46.33 -17.63
CA SER A 118 7.54 45.35 -16.54
C SER A 118 7.50 46.09 -15.20
N LEU A 119 6.66 45.61 -14.29
CA LEU A 119 6.63 46.14 -12.93
C LEU A 119 7.77 45.45 -12.18
N ASN A 120 8.46 46.19 -11.32
CA ASN A 120 9.43 45.60 -10.40
C ASN A 120 8.93 45.90 -8.99
N ILE A 121 8.48 44.85 -8.31
CA ILE A 121 7.85 44.94 -7.00
C ILE A 121 8.75 44.23 -6.01
N SER A 122 9.30 44.99 -5.07
CA SER A 122 10.03 44.46 -3.92
C SER A 122 9.02 44.08 -2.84
N LEU A 123 9.03 42.81 -2.46
CA LEU A 123 8.14 42.20 -1.49
C LEU A 123 8.93 41.79 -0.26
N TYR A 124 8.33 42.05 0.90
CA TYR A 124 8.89 41.73 2.20
C TYR A 124 7.89 40.88 2.99
N PHE A 125 8.34 39.76 3.54
CA PHE A 125 7.50 38.82 4.28
C PHE A 125 8.19 38.34 5.55
N GLN A 126 7.59 38.63 6.71
CA GLN A 126 7.91 37.98 7.96
C GLN A 126 7.09 36.69 8.07
N VAL A 127 7.75 35.61 8.47
CA VAL A 127 7.07 34.33 8.74
C VAL A 127 6.22 34.49 10.00
N LEU A 128 4.93 34.18 9.91
CA LEU A 128 4.05 34.23 11.07
C LEU A 128 4.47 33.16 12.07
N ASN A 129 4.50 33.51 13.37
CA ASN A 129 4.98 32.61 14.43
C ASN A 129 4.24 31.25 14.47
N GLU A 130 2.97 31.23 14.06
CA GLU A 130 2.13 30.03 13.96
C GLU A 130 2.66 29.04 12.90
N TYR A 131 3.35 29.54 11.87
CA TYR A 131 3.95 28.75 10.79
C TYR A 131 5.48 28.57 10.95
N LYS A 132 6.09 29.20 11.96
CA LYS A 132 7.51 29.02 12.33
C LYS A 132 7.68 27.68 13.06
N LEU A 133 7.46 26.59 12.34
CA LEU A 133 7.66 25.23 12.85
C LEU A 133 9.17 24.97 13.05
N ASN A 134 9.50 24.15 14.05
CA ASN A 134 10.89 23.79 14.42
C ASN A 134 11.53 22.80 13.42
N ILE A 135 11.08 22.82 12.17
CA ILE A 135 11.45 21.91 11.08
C ILE A 135 12.10 22.75 10.00
N SER A 136 13.20 22.28 9.41
CA SER A 136 13.81 22.98 8.28
C SER A 136 12.83 23.05 7.11
N ALA A 137 12.77 24.19 6.44
CA ALA A 137 11.81 24.44 5.37
C ALA A 137 12.46 25.17 4.21
N ASN A 138 11.88 24.98 3.02
CA ASN A 138 12.10 25.84 1.89
C ASN A 138 10.98 26.88 1.86
N TYR A 139 11.37 28.12 1.59
CA TYR A 139 10.44 29.21 1.39
C TYR A 139 10.50 29.65 -0.06
N PHE A 140 9.35 29.90 -0.65
CA PHE A 140 9.23 30.36 -2.03
C PHE A 140 8.40 31.64 -2.06
N CYS A 141 8.84 32.61 -2.85
CA CYS A 141 8.00 33.76 -3.17
C CYS A 141 7.19 33.43 -4.41
N SER A 142 5.87 33.47 -4.26
CA SER A 142 4.97 33.02 -5.31
C SER A 142 3.89 34.06 -5.57
N TYR A 143 3.44 34.10 -6.81
CA TYR A 143 2.29 34.89 -7.24
C TYR A 143 1.14 33.94 -7.60
N PHE A 144 -0.09 34.41 -7.42
CA PHE A 144 -1.28 33.63 -7.78
C PHE A 144 -1.62 33.86 -9.26
N ASP A 145 -1.51 32.82 -10.08
CA ASP A 145 -1.95 32.82 -11.47
C ASP A 145 -3.46 32.61 -11.52
N THR A 146 -4.18 33.65 -11.93
CA THR A 146 -5.64 33.63 -12.06
C THR A 146 -6.12 32.77 -13.22
N THR A 147 -5.28 32.47 -14.20
CA THR A 147 -5.63 31.70 -15.40
C THR A 147 -5.73 30.22 -15.07
N ASN A 148 -4.70 29.68 -14.40
CA ASN A 148 -4.62 28.28 -13.99
C ASN A 148 -5.12 28.04 -12.56
N ALA A 149 -5.47 29.11 -11.83
CA ALA A 149 -5.92 29.08 -10.44
C ALA A 149 -4.91 28.38 -9.50
N MET A 150 -3.61 28.62 -9.73
CA MET A 150 -2.51 28.01 -8.97
C MET A 150 -1.48 29.06 -8.56
N TRP A 151 -0.69 28.75 -7.54
CA TRP A 151 0.48 29.55 -7.18
C TRP A 151 1.66 29.15 -8.05
N ASP A 152 2.40 30.15 -8.52
CA ASP A 152 3.55 29.98 -9.39
C ASP A 152 4.71 30.88 -8.92
N GLU A 153 5.93 30.45 -9.21
CA GLU A 153 7.19 31.12 -8.87
C GLU A 153 7.81 31.81 -10.09
N TYR A 154 7.25 31.60 -11.29
CA TYR A 154 7.75 32.18 -12.52
C TYR A 154 7.85 33.72 -12.42
N ASP A 155 8.98 34.27 -12.84
CA ASP A 155 9.32 35.70 -12.74
C ASP A 155 9.37 36.32 -11.32
N CYS A 156 9.37 35.50 -10.27
CA CYS A 156 9.76 35.92 -8.92
C CYS A 156 11.21 35.48 -8.63
N THR A 157 11.98 36.31 -7.93
CA THR A 157 13.31 35.93 -7.47
C THR A 157 13.23 35.00 -6.27
N THR A 158 14.23 34.14 -6.10
CA THR A 158 14.36 33.31 -4.90
C THR A 158 14.42 34.20 -3.64
N PRO A 159 13.68 33.85 -2.58
CA PRO A 159 13.59 34.70 -1.40
C PRO A 159 14.90 34.71 -0.62
N GLN A 160 15.41 35.91 -0.35
CA GLN A 160 16.62 36.13 0.45
C GLN A 160 16.23 36.43 1.89
N TYR A 161 16.76 35.64 2.82
CA TYR A 161 16.51 35.85 4.25
C TYR A 161 17.42 36.94 4.81
N ASN A 162 16.83 37.98 5.38
CA ASN A 162 17.54 39.07 6.04
C ASN A 162 17.50 38.88 7.58
N PRO A 163 18.60 38.46 8.21
CA PRO A 163 18.63 38.13 9.64
C PRO A 163 18.46 39.35 10.55
N THR A 164 18.79 40.55 10.08
CA THR A 164 18.68 41.80 10.86
C THR A 164 17.21 42.14 11.15
N PHE A 165 16.33 41.85 10.19
CA PHE A 165 14.90 42.18 10.27
C PHE A 165 13.99 40.95 10.42
N ASP A 166 14.55 39.72 10.45
CA ASP A 166 13.81 38.44 10.54
C ASP A 166 12.73 38.32 9.46
N ARG A 167 13.08 38.64 8.21
CA ARG A 167 12.14 38.63 7.06
C ARG A 167 12.78 38.11 5.78
N TYR A 168 11.95 37.63 4.87
CA TYR A 168 12.31 37.25 3.51
C TYR A 168 12.04 38.40 2.54
N GLU A 169 12.97 38.61 1.62
CA GLU A 169 12.92 39.67 0.61
C GLU A 169 12.98 39.05 -0.79
N CYS A 170 12.07 39.46 -1.67
CA CYS A 170 12.03 38.97 -3.04
C CYS A 170 11.49 40.03 -4.01
N ILE A 171 11.74 39.82 -5.29
CA ILE A 171 11.33 40.72 -6.36
C ILE A 171 10.46 39.94 -7.34
N CYS A 172 9.28 40.47 -7.65
CA CYS A 172 8.37 39.88 -8.63
C CYS A 172 7.96 40.93 -9.67
N ASN A 173 7.58 40.48 -10.87
CA ASN A 173 7.18 41.37 -11.97
C ASN A 173 5.69 41.31 -12.38
N HIS A 174 4.88 40.57 -11.61
CA HIS A 174 3.45 40.36 -11.88
C HIS A 174 2.54 41.36 -11.15
N THR A 175 1.24 41.37 -11.45
CA THR A 175 0.24 42.14 -10.69
C THR A 175 -0.94 41.28 -10.29
N THR A 176 -0.73 40.48 -9.26
CA THR A 176 -1.75 39.56 -8.76
C THR A 176 -1.79 39.54 -7.23
N SER A 177 -1.76 38.35 -6.63
CA SER A 177 -1.65 38.16 -5.19
C SER A 177 -0.32 37.49 -4.91
N PHE A 178 0.38 37.92 -3.88
CA PHE A 178 1.70 37.46 -3.50
C PHE A 178 1.71 36.93 -2.08
N ALA A 179 2.45 35.85 -1.88
CA ALA A 179 2.69 35.31 -0.56
C ALA A 179 4.02 34.55 -0.52
N LEU A 180 4.50 34.33 0.70
CA LEU A 180 5.58 33.40 0.97
C LEU A 180 4.96 32.02 1.22
N ILE A 181 5.30 31.05 0.39
CA ILE A 181 4.88 29.66 0.53
C ILE A 181 5.92 28.92 1.37
N TRP A 182 5.45 28.20 2.37
CA TRP A 182 6.23 27.29 3.18
C TRP A 182 6.08 25.87 2.64
N LEU A 183 7.20 25.26 2.31
CA LEU A 183 7.30 23.85 2.01
C LEU A 183 8.20 23.19 3.05
N PRO A 184 7.70 22.23 3.85
CA PRO A 184 8.55 21.52 4.79
C PRO A 184 9.66 20.82 4.01
N LYS A 185 10.92 21.00 4.42
CA LYS A 185 11.94 20.00 4.11
C LYS A 185 11.59 18.83 5.00
N VAL A 186 10.68 17.98 4.52
CA VAL A 186 10.58 16.64 5.09
C VAL A 186 11.94 16.03 4.76
N PRO A 187 12.82 15.76 5.75
CA PRO A 187 14.00 14.98 5.44
C PRO A 187 13.47 13.64 4.95
N LEU A 188 13.56 13.38 3.64
CA LEU A 188 13.36 12.03 3.15
C LEU A 188 14.55 11.25 3.70
N THR A 189 14.29 10.59 4.82
CA THR A 189 15.33 9.90 5.55
C THR A 189 15.82 8.75 4.68
N ARG A 190 17.12 8.72 4.39
CA ARG A 190 17.84 7.53 3.90
C ARG A 190 17.72 6.32 4.86
N TYR A 191 17.13 6.53 6.04
CA TYR A 191 16.85 5.52 7.04
C TYR A 191 15.49 4.87 6.77
N LEU A 192 15.49 3.54 6.69
CA LEU A 192 14.28 2.71 6.65
C LEU A 192 13.48 2.89 7.94
N ASN A 193 12.16 3.06 7.83
CA ASN A 193 11.30 3.12 9.00
C ASN A 193 11.21 1.74 9.67
N ALA A 194 10.79 1.71 10.95
CA ALA A 194 10.62 0.44 11.68
C ALA A 194 9.68 -0.54 10.96
N GLN A 195 8.66 -0.02 10.27
CA GLN A 195 7.74 -0.82 9.44
C GLN A 195 8.43 -1.44 8.22
N ASP A 196 9.28 -0.68 7.53
CA ASP A 196 10.00 -1.15 6.35
C ASP A 196 10.98 -2.27 6.75
N ILE A 197 11.70 -2.06 7.86
CA ILE A 197 12.62 -3.07 8.43
C ILE A 197 11.85 -4.33 8.83
N ALA A 198 10.74 -4.17 9.57
CA ALA A 198 9.94 -5.31 10.01
C ALA A 198 9.37 -6.10 8.82
N SER A 199 8.88 -5.40 7.79
CA SER A 199 8.38 -6.01 6.55
C SER A 199 9.46 -6.86 5.88
N LEU A 200 10.67 -6.31 5.71
CA LEU A 200 11.79 -7.02 5.09
C LEU A 200 12.23 -8.25 5.90
N VAL A 201 12.32 -8.12 7.22
CA VAL A 201 12.71 -9.22 8.14
C VAL A 201 11.66 -10.33 8.10
N PHE A 202 10.37 -10.02 8.26
CA PHE A 202 9.33 -11.05 8.25
C PHE A 202 9.21 -11.75 6.90
N GLN A 203 9.26 -11.01 5.79
CA GLN A 203 9.25 -11.61 4.45
C GLN A 203 10.47 -12.53 4.24
N SER A 204 11.65 -12.14 4.71
CA SER A 204 12.87 -12.95 4.62
C SER A 204 12.76 -14.24 5.44
N VAL A 205 12.26 -14.17 6.67
CA VAL A 205 11.96 -15.36 7.50
C VAL A 205 10.95 -16.27 6.78
N SER A 206 9.90 -15.69 6.21
CA SER A 206 8.87 -16.41 5.44
C SER A 206 9.46 -17.15 4.23
N ILE A 207 10.37 -16.53 3.48
CA ILE A 207 11.11 -17.17 2.38
C ILE A 207 11.94 -18.35 2.89
N CYS A 208 12.74 -18.16 3.95
CA CYS A 208 13.54 -19.23 4.55
C CYS A 208 12.67 -20.40 5.02
N CYS A 209 11.54 -20.12 5.67
CA CYS A 209 10.59 -21.12 6.13
C CYS A 209 10.02 -21.95 4.97
N PHE A 210 9.63 -21.29 3.88
CA PHE A 210 9.11 -21.98 2.70
C PHE A 210 10.18 -22.84 2.01
N LEU A 211 11.40 -22.33 1.88
CA LEU A 211 12.52 -23.09 1.32
C LEU A 211 12.83 -24.35 2.15
N ALA A 212 12.80 -24.25 3.48
CA ALA A 212 12.96 -25.41 4.35
C ALA A 212 11.87 -26.46 4.11
N VAL A 213 10.60 -26.04 3.99
CA VAL A 213 9.48 -26.95 3.66
C VAL A 213 9.68 -27.59 2.29
N LEU A 214 10.10 -26.83 1.28
CA LEU A 214 10.31 -27.31 -0.07
C LEU A 214 11.45 -28.33 -0.13
N ILE A 215 12.61 -28.01 0.45
CA ILE A 215 13.78 -28.91 0.53
C ILE A 215 13.38 -30.21 1.23
N HIS A 216 12.71 -30.10 2.36
CA HIS A 216 12.29 -31.26 3.13
C HIS A 216 11.21 -32.10 2.39
N ALA A 217 10.28 -31.46 1.69
CA ALA A 217 9.30 -32.16 0.85
C ALA A 217 9.95 -32.90 -0.33
N ILE A 218 10.94 -32.29 -0.98
CA ILE A 218 11.72 -32.92 -2.06
C ILE A 218 12.53 -34.09 -1.50
N PHE A 219 13.21 -33.90 -0.37
CA PHE A 219 14.02 -34.93 0.27
C PHE A 219 13.22 -36.19 0.60
N ILE A 220 12.04 -36.04 1.21
CA ILE A 220 11.14 -37.18 1.47
C ILE A 220 10.72 -37.87 0.19
N ARG A 221 10.44 -37.11 -0.87
CA ARG A 221 10.02 -37.67 -2.16
C ARG A 221 11.12 -38.51 -2.81
N ILE A 222 12.36 -38.05 -2.73
CA ILE A 222 13.52 -38.81 -3.21
C ILE A 222 13.69 -40.09 -2.40
N GLN A 223 13.55 -40.02 -1.07
CA GLN A 223 13.70 -41.20 -0.21
C GLN A 223 12.56 -42.21 -0.33
N ASN A 224 11.32 -41.75 -0.56
CA ASN A 224 10.12 -42.59 -0.60
C ASN A 224 9.29 -42.30 -1.86
N PRO A 225 9.64 -42.87 -3.04
CA PRO A 225 8.95 -42.61 -4.29
C PRO A 225 7.47 -43.05 -4.29
N MET A 226 7.08 -43.94 -3.37
CA MET A 226 5.69 -44.35 -3.14
C MET A 226 4.82 -43.25 -2.50
N MET A 227 5.41 -42.21 -1.89
CA MET A 227 4.69 -41.03 -1.41
C MET A 227 4.48 -40.01 -2.53
N SER A 228 3.64 -40.35 -3.52
CA SER A 228 3.15 -39.37 -4.49
C SER A 228 2.43 -38.21 -3.78
N LEU A 229 2.68 -36.96 -4.19
CA LEU A 229 1.89 -35.82 -3.71
C LEU A 229 0.45 -36.02 -4.20
N GLN A 230 -0.48 -36.21 -3.27
CA GLN A 230 -1.89 -36.24 -3.64
C GLN A 230 -2.30 -34.84 -4.09
N THR A 231 -3.20 -34.75 -5.07
CA THR A 231 -3.77 -33.48 -5.59
C THR A 231 -4.36 -32.59 -4.50
N HIS A 232 -4.64 -33.15 -3.33
CA HIS A 232 -5.08 -32.46 -2.11
C HIS A 232 -4.02 -31.56 -1.47
N ASP A 233 -2.73 -31.93 -1.52
CA ASP A 233 -1.65 -31.25 -0.79
C ASP A 233 -1.00 -30.12 -1.62
N LEU A 234 -1.27 -30.11 -2.92
CA LEU A 234 -0.68 -29.20 -3.89
C LEU A 234 -1.24 -27.76 -3.84
N PRO A 235 -2.55 -27.51 -3.64
CA PRO A 235 -3.12 -26.17 -3.65
C PRO A 235 -2.53 -25.23 -2.58
N PRO A 236 -2.35 -25.65 -1.31
CA PRO A 236 -1.67 -24.81 -0.31
C PRO A 236 -0.25 -24.46 -0.71
N LEU A 237 0.51 -25.41 -1.26
CA LEU A 237 1.89 -25.20 -1.66
C LEU A 237 2.01 -24.23 -2.84
N ILE A 238 1.11 -24.34 -3.83
CA ILE A 238 1.06 -23.42 -4.97
C ILE A 238 0.71 -22.01 -4.51
N SER A 239 -0.34 -21.85 -3.69
CA SER A 239 -0.74 -20.54 -3.13
C SER A 239 0.41 -19.84 -2.42
N CYS A 240 1.13 -20.58 -1.59
CA CYS A 240 2.25 -20.03 -0.84
C CYS A 240 3.46 -19.78 -1.75
N GLY A 241 3.74 -20.67 -2.70
CA GLY A 241 4.82 -20.52 -3.66
C GLY A 241 4.71 -19.24 -4.49
N VAL A 242 3.51 -18.92 -4.99
CA VAL A 242 3.27 -17.66 -5.72
C VAL A 242 3.50 -16.44 -4.81
N THR A 243 3.08 -16.51 -3.55
CA THR A 243 3.28 -15.42 -2.59
C THR A 243 4.76 -15.22 -2.22
N ILE A 244 5.53 -16.30 -2.12
CA ILE A 244 6.98 -16.23 -1.89
C ILE A 244 7.70 -15.62 -3.10
N ILE A 245 7.33 -15.99 -4.32
CA ILE A 245 7.88 -15.38 -5.53
C ILE A 245 7.58 -13.87 -5.53
N LEU A 246 6.36 -13.46 -5.17
CA LEU A 246 6.01 -12.06 -4.97
C LEU A 246 6.94 -11.35 -3.97
N PHE A 247 7.21 -11.95 -2.81
CA PHE A 247 8.11 -11.36 -1.80
C PHE A 247 9.54 -11.21 -2.31
N VAL A 248 10.06 -12.20 -3.04
CA VAL A 248 11.40 -12.11 -3.64
C VAL A 248 11.49 -10.93 -4.61
N PHE A 249 10.52 -10.76 -5.50
CA PHE A 249 10.50 -9.63 -6.43
C PHE A 249 10.26 -8.28 -5.72
N TYR A 250 9.46 -8.26 -4.65
CA TYR A 250 9.23 -7.06 -3.85
C TYR A 250 10.50 -6.59 -3.14
N ILE A 251 11.24 -7.50 -2.51
CA ILE A 251 12.55 -7.20 -1.90
C ILE A 251 13.54 -6.74 -2.97
N ALA A 252 13.59 -7.41 -4.13
CA ALA A 252 14.45 -7.01 -5.24
C ALA A 252 14.15 -5.59 -5.74
N LEU A 253 12.87 -5.22 -5.85
CA LEU A 253 12.45 -3.86 -6.17
C LEU A 253 12.94 -2.85 -5.13
N GLY A 254 12.69 -3.11 -3.84
CA GLY A 254 13.10 -2.23 -2.74
C GLY A 254 14.61 -1.99 -2.72
N ILE A 255 15.42 -3.07 -2.80
CA ILE A 255 16.88 -2.97 -2.83
C ILE A 255 17.36 -2.21 -4.08
N THR A 256 16.76 -2.46 -5.24
CA THR A 256 17.15 -1.79 -6.49
C THR A 256 16.91 -0.28 -6.40
N VAL A 257 15.77 0.15 -5.85
CA VAL A 257 15.46 1.56 -5.63
C VAL A 257 16.41 2.15 -4.59
N TYR A 258 16.57 1.49 -3.45
CA TYR A 258 17.42 1.96 -2.37
C TYR A 258 18.88 2.18 -2.80
N MET A 259 19.43 1.28 -3.63
CA MET A 259 20.83 1.35 -4.08
C MET A 259 21.07 2.37 -5.20
N LYS A 260 20.05 2.64 -6.03
CA LYS A 260 20.20 3.48 -7.22
C LYS A 260 19.75 4.93 -7.03
N THR A 261 18.82 5.21 -6.12
CA THR A 261 18.38 6.58 -5.86
C THR A 261 19.54 7.40 -5.27
N THR A 262 19.97 8.43 -6.00
CA THR A 262 21.07 9.32 -5.59
C THR A 262 20.59 10.66 -5.03
N HIS A 263 19.41 11.12 -5.44
CA HIS A 263 18.85 12.41 -5.05
C HIS A 263 17.41 12.27 -4.53
N ASP A 264 17.07 13.09 -3.54
CA ASP A 264 15.74 13.14 -2.92
C ASP A 264 14.64 13.69 -3.85
N ASP A 265 15.01 14.48 -4.86
CA ASP A 265 14.06 15.16 -5.75
C ASP A 265 13.64 14.33 -6.97
N GLU A 266 14.20 13.12 -7.14
CA GLU A 266 13.89 12.26 -8.28
C GLU A 266 12.50 11.63 -8.12
N LYS A 267 11.53 12.11 -8.92
CA LYS A 267 10.14 11.62 -8.90
C LYS A 267 9.85 10.57 -9.97
N GLN A 268 10.73 10.40 -10.96
CA GLN A 268 10.54 9.47 -12.07
C GLN A 268 11.17 8.10 -11.80
N CYS A 269 10.43 7.04 -12.09
CA CYS A 269 10.97 5.69 -11.98
C CYS A 269 11.96 5.38 -13.10
N PHE A 270 13.17 4.94 -12.74
CA PHE A 270 14.14 4.45 -13.71
C PHE A 270 13.76 3.06 -14.25
N LEU A 271 14.22 2.74 -15.46
CA LEU A 271 13.81 1.55 -16.24
C LEU A 271 13.80 0.24 -15.43
N SER A 272 14.87 -0.07 -14.70
CA SER A 272 14.95 -1.31 -13.92
C SER A 272 13.93 -1.37 -12.77
N SER A 273 13.64 -0.24 -12.10
CA SER A 273 12.59 -0.19 -11.06
C SER A 273 11.20 -0.35 -11.67
N SER A 274 10.93 0.26 -12.82
CA SER A 274 9.64 0.13 -13.51
C SER A 274 9.38 -1.31 -13.95
N VAL A 275 10.39 -1.98 -14.52
CA VAL A 275 10.27 -3.40 -14.91
C VAL A 275 10.00 -4.28 -13.69
N LEU A 276 10.76 -4.12 -12.60
CA LEU A 276 10.56 -4.87 -11.36
C LEU A 276 9.18 -4.58 -10.74
N MET A 277 8.73 -3.33 -10.77
CA MET A 277 7.41 -2.92 -10.29
C MET A 277 6.29 -3.65 -11.04
N PHE A 278 6.35 -3.74 -12.37
CA PHE A 278 5.37 -4.50 -13.16
C PHE A 278 5.43 -6.01 -12.88
N PHE A 279 6.61 -6.59 -12.61
CA PHE A 279 6.71 -7.99 -12.15
C PHE A 279 6.05 -8.18 -10.78
N VAL A 280 6.32 -7.29 -9.82
CA VAL A 280 5.67 -7.33 -8.50
C VAL A 280 4.15 -7.22 -8.67
N TYR A 281 3.67 -6.29 -9.50
CA TYR A 281 2.24 -6.14 -9.79
C TYR A 281 1.65 -7.39 -10.46
N PHE A 282 2.35 -7.99 -11.42
CA PHE A 282 1.96 -9.26 -12.04
C PHE A 282 1.77 -10.36 -10.99
N PHE A 283 2.79 -10.58 -10.14
CA PHE A 283 2.74 -11.63 -9.12
C PHE A 283 1.71 -11.33 -8.03
N LEU A 284 1.42 -10.06 -7.77
CA LEU A 284 0.39 -9.64 -6.82
C LEU A 284 -1.01 -10.02 -7.30
N ILE A 285 -1.35 -9.72 -8.56
CA ILE A 285 -2.62 -10.15 -9.16
C ILE A 285 -2.67 -11.68 -9.30
N LEU A 286 -1.57 -12.31 -9.72
CA LEU A 286 -1.47 -13.76 -9.82
C LEU A 286 -1.68 -14.44 -8.48
N MET A 287 -1.15 -13.87 -7.40
CA MET A 287 -1.34 -14.34 -6.03
C MET A 287 -2.82 -14.29 -5.64
N PHE A 288 -3.53 -13.17 -5.88
CA PHE A 288 -4.98 -13.10 -5.61
C PHE A 288 -5.79 -14.11 -6.43
N CYS A 289 -5.53 -14.23 -7.73
CA CYS A 289 -6.22 -15.19 -8.61
C CYS A 289 -5.95 -16.65 -8.18
N THR A 290 -4.70 -16.96 -7.85
CA THR A 290 -4.29 -18.29 -7.39
C THR A 290 -4.97 -18.62 -6.05
N LYS A 291 -4.94 -17.71 -5.09
CA LYS A 291 -5.62 -17.88 -3.79
C LYS A 291 -7.13 -18.05 -3.94
N THR A 292 -7.73 -17.35 -4.90
CA THR A 292 -9.15 -17.52 -5.24
C THR A 292 -9.44 -18.90 -5.83
N SER A 293 -8.57 -19.38 -6.72
CA SER A 293 -8.66 -20.74 -7.28
C SER A 293 -8.54 -21.80 -6.18
N VAL A 294 -7.59 -21.63 -5.25
CA VAL A 294 -7.46 -22.50 -4.06
C VAL A 294 -8.70 -22.43 -3.16
N GLY A 295 -9.25 -21.24 -2.96
CA GLY A 295 -10.51 -21.04 -2.25
C GLY A 295 -11.66 -21.80 -2.89
N TYR A 296 -11.80 -21.73 -4.21
CA TYR A 296 -12.81 -22.46 -4.97
C TYR A 296 -12.68 -23.99 -4.80
N PHE A 297 -11.45 -24.53 -4.81
CA PHE A 297 -11.26 -25.96 -4.53
C PHE A 297 -11.65 -26.34 -3.09
N ASN A 298 -11.32 -25.49 -2.11
CA ASN A 298 -11.78 -25.71 -0.73
C ASN A 298 -13.32 -25.66 -0.63
N TYR A 299 -13.97 -24.78 -1.39
CA TYR A 299 -15.44 -24.72 -1.48
C TYR A 299 -16.03 -26.02 -2.03
N LEU A 300 -15.57 -26.48 -3.20
CA LEU A 300 -16.06 -27.71 -3.81
C LEU A 300 -15.90 -28.91 -2.87
N ARG A 301 -14.77 -28.96 -2.16
CA ARG A 301 -14.45 -30.05 -1.25
C ARG A 301 -15.31 -30.06 0.01
N PHE A 302 -15.41 -28.94 0.72
CA PHE A 302 -16.05 -28.90 2.03
C PHE A 302 -17.55 -28.60 1.98
N VAL A 303 -18.00 -27.85 0.97
CA VAL A 303 -19.40 -27.45 0.83
C VAL A 303 -20.14 -28.42 -0.08
N CYS A 304 -19.65 -28.61 -1.31
CA CYS A 304 -20.32 -29.46 -2.30
C CYS A 304 -19.99 -30.96 -2.13
N LEU A 305 -18.98 -31.31 -1.32
CA LEU A 305 -18.54 -32.69 -1.08
C LEU A 305 -18.20 -33.46 -2.38
N PHE A 306 -17.79 -32.75 -3.43
CA PHE A 306 -17.38 -33.39 -4.68
C PHE A 306 -16.07 -34.16 -4.52
N PRO A 307 -15.86 -35.23 -5.31
CA PRO A 307 -14.59 -35.95 -5.34
C PRO A 307 -13.43 -34.99 -5.68
N PRO A 308 -12.20 -35.29 -5.25
CA PRO A 308 -11.06 -34.43 -5.49
C PRO A 308 -10.94 -34.12 -6.98
N SER A 309 -10.93 -32.83 -7.30
CA SER A 309 -10.80 -32.31 -8.65
C SER A 309 -9.57 -32.88 -9.36
N SER A 310 -9.69 -33.09 -10.66
CA SER A 310 -8.57 -33.58 -11.46
C SER A 310 -7.44 -32.55 -11.53
N TYR A 311 -6.21 -33.02 -11.70
CA TYR A 311 -5.03 -32.17 -11.90
C TYR A 311 -5.24 -31.17 -13.06
N SER A 312 -5.91 -31.61 -14.13
CA SER A 312 -6.21 -30.79 -15.30
C SER A 312 -7.08 -29.57 -14.98
N GLN A 313 -8.05 -29.69 -14.06
CA GLN A 313 -8.88 -28.56 -13.63
C GLN A 313 -8.08 -27.52 -12.85
N LEU A 314 -7.17 -27.98 -11.98
CA LEU A 314 -6.27 -27.09 -11.24
C LEU A 314 -5.33 -26.35 -12.20
N LEU A 315 -4.74 -27.07 -13.15
CA LEU A 315 -3.87 -26.46 -14.17
C LEU A 315 -4.64 -25.44 -15.02
N MET A 316 -5.85 -25.76 -15.46
CA MET A 316 -6.69 -24.83 -16.22
C MET A 316 -6.97 -23.54 -15.44
N LEU A 317 -7.32 -23.63 -14.15
CA LEU A 317 -7.56 -22.44 -13.31
C LEU A 317 -6.29 -21.61 -13.09
N LEU A 318 -5.12 -22.24 -12.99
CA LEU A 318 -3.84 -21.52 -12.91
C LEU A 318 -3.50 -20.81 -14.23
N VAL A 319 -3.77 -21.45 -15.36
CA VAL A 319 -3.61 -20.84 -16.69
C VAL A 319 -4.54 -19.63 -16.85
N VAL A 320 -5.80 -19.75 -16.44
CA VAL A 320 -6.73 -18.61 -16.42
C VAL A 320 -6.23 -17.50 -15.50
N SER A 321 -5.75 -17.84 -14.31
CA SER A 321 -5.17 -16.88 -13.34
C SER A 321 -3.97 -16.13 -13.93
N PHE A 322 -3.12 -16.85 -14.68
CA PHE A 322 -1.97 -16.29 -15.38
C PHE A 322 -2.39 -15.29 -16.45
N PHE A 323 -3.35 -15.65 -17.31
CA PHE A 323 -3.85 -14.75 -18.35
C PHE A 323 -4.51 -13.50 -17.80
N ILE A 324 -5.34 -13.62 -16.75
CA ILE A 324 -5.93 -12.45 -16.05
C ILE A 324 -4.82 -11.50 -15.57
N SER A 325 -3.77 -12.06 -14.96
CA SER A 325 -2.65 -11.27 -14.43
C SER A 325 -1.86 -10.58 -15.54
N ILE A 326 -1.61 -11.25 -16.66
CA ILE A 326 -0.98 -10.64 -17.84
C ILE A 326 -1.84 -9.51 -18.38
N THR A 327 -3.16 -9.71 -18.54
CA THR A 327 -4.06 -8.69 -19.08
C THR A 327 -4.05 -7.43 -18.19
N CYS A 328 -4.10 -7.57 -16.86
CA CYS A 328 -4.02 -6.44 -15.94
C CYS A 328 -2.70 -5.67 -16.06
N VAL A 329 -1.58 -6.38 -16.21
CA VAL A 329 -0.25 -5.76 -16.33
C VAL A 329 -0.08 -5.11 -17.70
N ALA A 330 -0.53 -5.76 -18.78
CA ALA A 330 -0.49 -5.20 -20.13
C ALA A 330 -1.30 -3.90 -20.22
N PHE A 331 -2.46 -3.85 -19.56
CA PHE A 331 -3.26 -2.64 -19.46
C PHE A 331 -2.50 -1.53 -18.71
N ALA A 332 -1.96 -1.83 -17.53
CA ALA A 332 -1.18 -0.86 -16.74
C ALA A 332 0.06 -0.35 -17.50
N ALA A 333 0.83 -1.24 -18.13
CA ALA A 333 1.98 -0.90 -18.94
C ALA A 333 1.59 -0.06 -20.17
N GLY A 334 0.44 -0.35 -20.78
CA GLY A 334 -0.13 0.44 -21.88
C GLY A 334 -0.37 1.89 -21.46
N PHE A 335 -0.98 2.13 -20.30
CA PHE A 335 -1.15 3.50 -19.78
C PHE A 335 0.19 4.16 -19.41
N ASN A 336 1.17 3.39 -18.94
CA ASN A 336 2.50 3.91 -18.60
C ASN A 336 3.29 4.38 -19.83
N SER A 337 2.96 3.89 -21.02
CA SER A 337 3.65 4.27 -22.27
C SER A 337 3.45 5.73 -22.63
N ASN A 338 2.36 6.36 -22.17
CA ASN A 338 2.11 7.78 -22.38
C ASN A 338 2.44 8.56 -21.11
N PRO A 339 3.47 9.43 -21.13
CA PRO A 339 3.94 10.17 -19.96
C PRO A 339 2.88 11.13 -19.40
N SER A 340 1.87 11.49 -20.19
CA SER A 340 0.80 12.41 -19.77
C SER A 340 -0.08 11.85 -18.65
N PHE A 341 -0.17 10.52 -18.52
CA PHE A 341 -1.01 9.88 -17.49
C PHE A 341 -0.33 9.76 -16.12
N GLN A 342 1.00 9.92 -16.05
CA GLN A 342 1.80 9.87 -14.81
C GLN A 342 1.35 8.77 -13.82
N ILE A 343 1.21 7.54 -14.32
CA ILE A 343 0.62 6.46 -13.51
C ILE A 343 1.58 5.89 -12.45
N THR A 344 2.89 6.03 -12.68
CA THR A 344 3.95 5.57 -11.78
C THR A 344 4.71 6.75 -11.21
N GLN A 345 5.17 6.60 -9.96
CA GLN A 345 5.97 7.58 -9.24
C GLN A 345 7.06 6.87 -8.43
N LEU A 346 8.24 7.47 -8.42
CA LEU A 346 9.32 7.06 -7.54
C LEU A 346 9.06 7.66 -6.15
N TYR A 347 9.03 6.79 -5.14
CA TYR A 347 9.08 7.18 -3.73
C TYR A 347 10.55 7.01 -3.29
N PRO A 348 11.31 8.11 -3.14
CA PRO A 348 12.75 8.06 -2.95
C PRO A 348 13.13 7.19 -1.74
N TYR A 349 14.19 6.39 -1.92
CA TYR A 349 14.70 5.42 -0.93
C TYR A 349 13.71 4.35 -0.44
N LYS A 350 12.51 4.27 -1.03
CA LYS A 350 11.49 3.29 -0.66
C LYS A 350 11.16 2.33 -1.79
N LEU A 351 10.52 2.83 -2.85
CA LEU A 351 10.00 2.00 -3.94
C LEU A 351 9.53 2.84 -5.14
N CYS A 352 9.54 2.24 -6.33
CA CYS A 352 8.80 2.75 -7.48
C CYS A 352 7.43 2.07 -7.51
N TRP A 353 6.34 2.83 -7.54
CA TRP A 353 4.99 2.26 -7.53
C TRP A 353 3.95 3.17 -8.18
N PHE A 354 2.70 2.71 -8.21
CA PHE A 354 1.57 3.52 -8.69
C PHE A 354 1.42 4.79 -7.84
N THR A 355 0.99 5.88 -8.48
CA THR A 355 0.60 7.10 -7.78
C THR A 355 -0.63 6.85 -6.91
N ARG A 356 -0.81 7.68 -5.87
CA ARG A 356 -1.87 7.51 -4.86
C ARG A 356 -3.27 7.48 -5.46
N ASN A 357 -3.53 8.24 -6.53
CA ASN A 357 -4.84 8.27 -7.19
C ASN A 357 -5.06 7.04 -8.08
N VAL A 358 -3.99 6.50 -8.65
CA VAL A 358 -4.05 5.40 -9.62
C VAL A 358 -4.09 4.03 -8.93
N ILE A 359 -3.50 3.90 -7.74
CA ILE A 359 -3.48 2.65 -6.98
C ILE A 359 -4.90 2.08 -6.72
N TYR A 360 -5.91 2.95 -6.59
CA TYR A 360 -7.28 2.52 -6.38
C TYR A 360 -7.83 1.69 -7.54
N TYR A 361 -7.61 2.16 -8.77
CA TYR A 361 -8.15 1.53 -9.98
C TYR A 361 -7.42 0.25 -10.35
N PHE A 362 -6.09 0.25 -10.25
CA PHE A 362 -5.28 -0.88 -10.68
C PHE A 362 -5.09 -1.93 -9.59
N LEU A 363 -5.12 -1.56 -8.31
CA LEU A 363 -4.84 -2.50 -7.22
C LEU A 363 -5.99 -2.66 -6.23
N THR A 364 -6.48 -1.56 -5.64
CA THR A 364 -7.44 -1.66 -4.53
C THR A 364 -8.77 -2.27 -4.98
N ILE A 365 -9.32 -1.85 -6.12
CA ILE A 365 -10.60 -2.37 -6.64
C ILE A 365 -10.45 -3.85 -7.08
N PRO A 366 -9.51 -4.22 -7.97
CA PRO A 366 -9.37 -5.62 -8.39
C PRO A 366 -9.00 -6.55 -7.22
N GLY A 367 -8.02 -6.16 -6.40
CA GLY A 367 -7.62 -6.93 -5.23
C GLY A 367 -8.73 -7.05 -4.19
N GLY A 368 -9.47 -5.96 -3.94
CA GLY A 368 -10.63 -5.94 -3.07
C GLY A 368 -11.73 -6.88 -3.53
N LEU A 369 -12.01 -6.95 -4.84
CA LEU A 369 -12.99 -7.88 -5.40
C LEU A 369 -12.60 -9.34 -5.16
N PHE A 370 -11.35 -9.72 -5.43
CA PHE A 370 -10.85 -11.07 -5.15
C PHE A 370 -10.92 -11.40 -3.65
N LEU A 371 -10.55 -10.45 -2.78
CA LEU A 371 -10.64 -10.63 -1.34
C LEU A 371 -12.07 -10.83 -0.86
N LEU A 372 -13.03 -10.07 -1.37
CA LEU A 372 -14.44 -10.24 -1.05
C LEU A 372 -14.95 -11.62 -1.45
N ILE A 373 -14.58 -12.10 -2.64
CA ILE A 373 -14.92 -13.46 -3.09
C ILE A 373 -14.31 -14.50 -2.15
N ASN A 374 -13.04 -14.34 -1.77
CA ASN A 374 -12.35 -15.26 -0.87
C ASN A 374 -12.96 -15.29 0.53
N ILE A 375 -13.33 -14.13 1.08
CA ILE A 375 -14.02 -14.02 2.36
C ILE A 375 -15.39 -14.70 2.29
N PHE A 376 -16.15 -14.47 1.21
CA PHE A 376 -17.44 -15.13 1.01
C PHE A 376 -17.31 -16.65 0.98
N ILE A 377 -16.36 -17.17 0.20
CA ILE A 377 -16.06 -18.60 0.11
C ILE A 377 -15.66 -19.15 1.49
N PHE A 378 -14.76 -18.45 2.19
CA PHE A 378 -14.31 -18.83 3.52
C PHE A 378 -15.48 -18.94 4.49
N ILE A 379 -16.37 -17.96 4.54
CA ILE A 379 -17.54 -17.96 5.41
C ILE A 379 -18.43 -19.17 5.11
N ARG A 380 -18.69 -19.49 3.84
CA ARG A 380 -19.49 -20.67 3.46
C ARG A 380 -18.86 -21.97 3.91
N VAL A 381 -17.54 -22.11 3.72
CA VAL A 381 -16.78 -23.28 4.19
C VAL A 381 -16.84 -23.37 5.71
N ALA A 382 -16.54 -22.28 6.43
CA ALA A 382 -16.56 -22.22 7.88
C ALA A 382 -17.94 -22.58 8.44
N GLN A 383 -19.02 -22.01 7.90
CA GLN A 383 -20.40 -22.34 8.31
C GLN A 383 -20.72 -23.82 8.10
N ARG A 384 -20.26 -24.44 7.00
CA ARG A 384 -20.51 -25.85 6.74
C ARG A 384 -19.74 -26.75 7.70
N VAL A 385 -18.46 -26.47 7.91
CA VAL A 385 -17.60 -27.23 8.82
C VAL A 385 -18.10 -27.09 10.27
N LEU A 386 -18.43 -25.88 10.73
CA LEU A 386 -18.95 -25.64 12.08
C LEU A 386 -20.29 -26.32 12.32
N ARG A 387 -21.21 -26.30 11.35
CA ARG A 387 -22.49 -27.03 11.44
C ARG A 387 -22.27 -28.54 11.54
N HIS A 388 -21.31 -29.08 10.79
CA HIS A 388 -20.97 -30.50 10.86
C HIS A 388 -20.45 -30.89 12.25
N VAL A 389 -19.63 -30.05 12.88
CA VAL A 389 -19.17 -30.27 14.26
C VAL A 389 -20.32 -30.18 15.27
N ARG A 390 -21.15 -29.14 15.17
CA ARG A 390 -22.25 -28.88 16.12
C ARG A 390 -23.32 -29.96 16.14
N ASN A 391 -23.55 -30.65 15.03
CA ASN A 391 -24.53 -31.73 14.93
C ASN A 391 -24.04 -33.08 15.51
N SER A 392 -22.93 -33.08 16.26
CA SER A 392 -22.36 -34.27 16.89
C SER A 392 -22.96 -34.50 18.28
N THR A 393 -23.52 -35.69 18.54
CA THR A 393 -24.28 -36.01 19.76
C THR A 393 -23.44 -36.40 21.00
N SER A 394 -22.10 -36.46 20.95
CA SER A 394 -21.29 -36.85 22.13
C SER A 394 -20.18 -35.86 22.52
N LEU A 395 -20.07 -35.59 23.83
CA LEU A 395 -19.18 -34.60 24.46
C LEU A 395 -17.69 -34.87 24.22
N ASN A 396 -17.22 -36.11 24.38
CA ASN A 396 -15.80 -36.46 24.16
C ASN A 396 -15.39 -36.38 22.68
N HIS A 397 -16.31 -36.60 21.74
CA HIS A 397 -16.01 -36.40 20.31
C HIS A 397 -16.03 -34.94 19.89
N SER A 398 -16.70 -34.05 20.65
CA SER A 398 -16.80 -32.63 20.33
C SER A 398 -15.45 -31.92 20.38
N TYR A 399 -14.64 -32.12 21.43
CA TYR A 399 -13.33 -31.47 21.57
C TYR A 399 -12.35 -31.85 20.44
N GLU A 400 -12.21 -33.15 20.15
CA GLU A 400 -11.36 -33.65 19.06
C GLU A 400 -11.85 -33.19 17.68
N ARG A 401 -13.17 -33.06 17.46
CA ARG A 401 -13.74 -32.53 16.22
C ARG A 401 -13.54 -31.03 16.08
N THR A 402 -13.65 -30.26 17.16
CA THR A 402 -13.37 -28.82 17.18
C THR A 402 -11.89 -28.54 16.92
N LYS A 403 -10.98 -29.31 17.54
CA LYS A 403 -9.54 -29.23 17.24
C LYS A 403 -9.26 -29.46 15.76
N ARG A 404 -9.87 -30.47 15.14
CA ARG A 404 -9.74 -30.74 13.69
C ARG A 404 -10.34 -29.62 12.84
N CYS A 405 -11.44 -29.00 13.28
CA CYS A 405 -12.05 -27.85 12.62
C CYS A 405 -11.10 -26.65 12.57
N VAL A 406 -10.52 -26.28 13.72
CA VAL A 406 -9.52 -25.20 13.80
C VAL A 406 -8.31 -25.51 12.92
N LEU A 407 -7.84 -26.76 12.93
CA LEU A 407 -6.74 -27.21 12.08
C LEU A 407 -7.06 -27.20 10.58
N ILE A 408 -8.33 -27.12 10.17
CA ILE A 408 -8.73 -26.97 8.76
C ILE A 408 -8.94 -25.50 8.42
N LEU A 409 -9.61 -24.74 9.29
CA LEU A 409 -9.99 -23.36 9.01
C LEU A 409 -8.80 -22.39 9.06
N LEU A 410 -7.91 -22.52 10.04
CA LEU A 410 -6.77 -21.61 10.20
C LEU A 410 -5.83 -21.65 8.97
N PRO A 411 -5.40 -22.83 8.50
CA PRO A 411 -4.82 -23.01 7.17
C PRO A 411 -5.58 -22.43 5.99
N SER A 412 -6.91 -22.59 5.99
CA SER A 412 -7.75 -22.08 4.91
C SER A 412 -7.71 -20.56 4.86
N CYS A 413 -7.64 -19.86 6.01
CA CYS A 413 -7.48 -18.41 6.06
C CYS A 413 -6.18 -17.95 5.39
N ALA A 414 -5.06 -18.60 5.71
CA ALA A 414 -3.76 -18.25 5.15
C ALA A 414 -3.71 -18.53 3.63
N THR A 415 -4.14 -19.71 3.21
CA THR A 415 -4.11 -20.14 1.79
C THR A 415 -5.09 -19.37 0.90
N GLN A 416 -6.17 -18.79 1.47
CA GLN A 416 -7.11 -17.93 0.74
C GLN A 416 -6.73 -16.44 0.81
N GLY A 417 -5.70 -16.07 1.57
CA GLY A 417 -5.19 -14.70 1.62
C GLY A 417 -6.02 -13.75 2.46
N ILE A 418 -6.72 -14.25 3.47
CA ILE A 418 -7.52 -13.39 4.37
C ILE A 418 -6.63 -12.38 5.12
N GLY A 419 -5.34 -12.71 5.34
CA GLY A 419 -4.35 -11.79 5.91
C GLY A 419 -4.12 -10.50 5.10
N TRP A 420 -4.52 -10.47 3.83
CA TRP A 420 -4.46 -9.28 2.98
C TRP A 420 -5.65 -8.33 3.16
N PHE A 421 -6.66 -8.73 3.94
CA PHE A 421 -7.85 -7.90 4.24
C PHE A 421 -7.53 -6.49 4.77
N PRO A 422 -6.51 -6.27 5.62
CA PRO A 422 -6.14 -4.92 6.05
C PRO A 422 -5.62 -4.02 4.91
N GLY A 423 -5.15 -4.60 3.79
CA GLY A 423 -4.49 -3.90 2.70
C GLY A 423 -5.32 -2.79 2.06
N PRO A 424 -6.56 -3.04 1.59
CA PRO A 424 -7.44 -2.01 1.06
C PRO A 424 -7.73 -0.85 2.02
N PHE A 425 -7.69 -1.09 3.34
CA PHE A 425 -7.92 -0.03 4.32
C PHE A 425 -6.74 0.92 4.44
N LEU A 426 -5.51 0.48 4.09
CA LEU A 426 -4.33 1.35 4.10
C LEU A 426 -4.43 2.51 3.12
N THR A 427 -5.16 2.34 2.01
CA THR A 427 -5.30 3.40 1.02
C THR A 427 -6.35 4.44 1.44
N ILE A 428 -7.38 4.01 2.19
CA ILE A 428 -8.56 4.84 2.52
C ILE A 428 -8.46 5.48 3.92
N ALA A 429 -7.69 4.89 4.84
CA ALA A 429 -7.60 5.34 6.23
C ALA A 429 -6.87 6.68 6.40
N THR A 430 -7.18 7.40 7.48
CA THR A 430 -6.40 8.58 7.91
C THR A 430 -4.97 8.16 8.27
N PRO A 431 -3.96 9.06 8.25
CA PRO A 431 -2.57 8.72 8.50
C PRO A 431 -2.32 7.95 9.81
N GLU A 432 -3.02 8.31 10.89
CA GLU A 432 -2.89 7.68 12.20
C GLU A 432 -3.46 6.26 12.20
N ALA A 433 -4.63 6.07 11.61
CA ALA A 433 -5.27 4.77 11.49
C ALA A 433 -4.50 3.86 10.51
N ALA A 434 -4.02 4.42 9.39
CA ALA A 434 -3.21 3.72 8.42
C ALA A 434 -1.92 3.17 9.05
N ASN A 435 -1.29 3.91 9.97
CA ASN A 435 -0.10 3.46 10.69
C ASN A 435 -0.35 2.19 11.53
N VAL A 436 -1.49 2.13 12.23
CA VAL A 436 -1.87 0.94 13.02
C VAL A 436 -2.23 -0.24 12.12
N VAL A 437 -3.04 0.01 11.09
CA VAL A 437 -3.44 -1.01 10.10
C VAL A 437 -2.22 -1.57 9.36
N ALA A 438 -1.19 -0.75 9.13
CA ALA A 438 0.04 -1.17 8.46
C ALA A 438 0.79 -2.24 9.27
N TRP A 439 0.87 -2.09 10.59
CA TRP A 439 1.48 -3.13 11.44
C TRP A 439 0.74 -4.45 11.37
N PHE A 440 -0.60 -4.45 11.41
CA PHE A 440 -1.38 -5.67 11.22
C PHE A 440 -1.12 -6.29 9.85
N PHE A 441 -1.12 -5.47 8.80
CA PHE A 441 -0.84 -5.92 7.44
C PHE A 441 0.55 -6.56 7.32
N ILE A 442 1.58 -5.92 7.88
CA ILE A 442 2.97 -6.39 7.85
C ILE A 442 3.11 -7.72 8.61
N ILE A 443 2.53 -7.84 9.81
CA ILE A 443 2.64 -9.06 10.61
C ILE A 443 1.92 -10.24 9.93
N PHE A 444 0.67 -10.05 9.49
CA PHE A 444 -0.10 -11.14 8.90
C PHE A 444 0.47 -11.63 7.56
N ASN A 445 0.89 -10.71 6.69
CA ASN A 445 1.41 -11.07 5.37
C ASN A 445 2.90 -11.42 5.43
N GLY A 446 3.69 -10.68 6.22
CA GLY A 446 5.12 -10.96 6.40
C GLY A 446 5.37 -12.36 6.98
N LEU A 447 4.51 -12.84 7.89
CA LEU A 447 4.63 -14.18 8.48
C LEU A 447 3.91 -15.27 7.67
N GLU A 448 3.53 -15.01 6.41
CA GLU A 448 2.79 -16.00 5.62
C GLU A 448 3.50 -17.36 5.51
N GLY A 449 4.83 -17.35 5.33
CA GLY A 449 5.68 -18.54 5.27
C GLY A 449 5.75 -19.35 6.57
N LEU A 450 5.58 -18.71 7.73
CA LEU A 450 5.52 -19.43 9.00
C LEU A 450 4.23 -20.27 9.08
N TRP A 451 3.11 -19.73 8.59
CA TRP A 451 1.87 -20.49 8.48
C TRP A 451 2.03 -21.71 7.59
N VAL A 452 2.89 -21.65 6.57
CA VAL A 452 3.20 -22.79 5.68
C VAL A 452 3.88 -23.93 6.43
N ILE A 453 4.85 -23.66 7.31
CA ILE A 453 5.50 -24.71 8.11
C ILE A 453 4.48 -25.41 8.99
N LEU A 454 3.63 -24.63 9.67
CA LEU A 454 2.58 -25.18 10.54
C LEU A 454 1.64 -26.05 9.72
N LEU A 455 1.19 -25.54 8.57
CA LEU A 455 0.37 -26.24 7.60
C LEU A 455 0.97 -27.56 7.14
N TYR A 456 2.21 -27.51 6.69
CA TYR A 456 2.95 -28.65 6.19
C TYR A 456 3.12 -29.72 7.28
N SER A 457 3.43 -29.29 8.50
CA SER A 457 3.58 -30.18 9.66
C SER A 457 2.26 -30.88 10.01
N ILE A 458 1.13 -30.16 9.95
CA ILE A 458 -0.21 -30.70 10.20
C ILE A 458 -0.62 -31.70 9.11
N ILE A 459 -0.45 -31.33 7.84
CA ILE A 459 -0.80 -32.21 6.70
C ILE A 459 0.04 -33.50 6.78
N ARG A 460 1.33 -33.39 7.09
CA ARG A 460 2.22 -34.53 7.24
C ARG A 460 1.81 -35.42 8.41
N SER A 461 1.50 -34.87 9.58
CA SER A 461 1.12 -35.69 10.75
C SER A 461 -0.13 -36.52 10.46
N GLN A 462 -1.13 -35.93 9.79
CA GLN A 462 -2.33 -36.65 9.34
C GLN A 462 -2.00 -37.77 8.34
N ARG A 463 -1.03 -37.55 7.44
CA ARG A 463 -0.59 -38.56 6.47
C ARG A 463 0.08 -39.74 7.17
N MET A 464 0.98 -39.47 8.11
CA MET A 464 1.67 -40.51 8.88
C MET A 464 0.67 -41.36 9.68
N GLU A 465 -0.36 -40.75 10.27
CA GLU A 465 -1.43 -41.49 10.96
C GLU A 465 -2.23 -42.38 10.01
N LYS A 466 -2.65 -41.87 8.85
CA LYS A 466 -3.38 -42.67 7.85
C LYS A 466 -2.54 -43.85 7.37
N GLN A 467 -1.26 -43.63 7.11
CA GLN A 467 -0.37 -44.68 6.63
C GLN A 467 -0.15 -45.75 7.71
N LYS A 468 0.05 -45.36 8.97
CA LYS A 468 0.09 -46.31 10.11
C LYS A 468 -1.19 -47.16 10.18
N ARG A 469 -2.36 -46.57 9.94
CA ARG A 469 -3.65 -47.31 9.91
C ARG A 469 -3.75 -48.29 8.74
N VAL A 470 -3.30 -47.89 7.54
CA VAL A 470 -3.30 -48.77 6.37
C VAL A 470 -2.36 -49.94 6.57
N VAL A 471 -1.15 -49.70 7.06
CA VAL A 471 -0.18 -50.76 7.39
C VAL A 471 -0.75 -51.70 8.45
N ALA A 472 -1.32 -51.17 9.54
CA ALA A 472 -1.94 -52.00 10.58
C ALA A 472 -3.13 -52.83 10.05
N ALA A 473 -3.96 -52.26 9.16
CA ALA A 473 -5.07 -52.99 8.54
C ALA A 473 -4.58 -54.12 7.62
N GLU A 474 -3.51 -53.88 6.87
CA GLU A 474 -2.89 -54.90 6.01
C GLU A 474 -2.27 -56.04 6.84
N GLU A 475 -1.60 -55.72 7.95
CA GLU A 475 -1.08 -56.71 8.90
C GLU A 475 -2.19 -57.57 9.51
N ILE A 476 -3.31 -56.95 9.94
CA ILE A 476 -4.47 -57.67 10.44
C ILE A 476 -5.05 -58.60 9.35
N ARG A 477 -5.13 -58.15 8.10
CA ARG A 477 -5.61 -58.99 6.99
C ARG A 477 -4.69 -60.20 6.77
N LYS A 478 -3.37 -60.01 6.76
CA LYS A 478 -2.39 -61.10 6.64
C LYS A 478 -2.50 -62.10 7.80
N LEU A 479 -2.69 -61.62 9.03
CA LEU A 479 -2.92 -62.46 10.21
C LEU A 479 -4.23 -63.27 10.10
N GLN A 480 -5.30 -62.67 9.57
CA GLN A 480 -6.58 -63.37 9.34
C GLN A 480 -6.44 -64.44 8.26
N GLU A 481 -5.78 -64.13 7.14
CA GLU A 481 -5.50 -65.10 6.06
C GLU A 481 -4.65 -66.27 6.58
N ALA A 482 -3.63 -66.00 7.40
CA ALA A 482 -2.80 -67.03 8.03
C ALA A 482 -3.60 -67.93 9.00
N LYS A 483 -4.43 -67.34 9.87
CA LYS A 483 -5.33 -68.11 10.76
C LYS A 483 -6.32 -68.97 9.98
N LEU A 484 -6.86 -68.47 8.86
CA LEU A 484 -7.79 -69.21 8.02
C LEU A 484 -7.12 -70.41 7.34
N LYS A 485 -5.88 -70.24 6.85
CA LYS A 485 -5.06 -71.34 6.30
C LYS A 485 -4.72 -72.39 7.36
N SER A 486 -4.32 -71.97 8.56
CA SER A 486 -4.05 -72.88 9.68
C SER A 486 -5.29 -73.71 10.07
N ARG A 487 -6.48 -73.09 10.12
CA ARG A 487 -7.75 -73.82 10.37
C ARG A 487 -8.06 -74.83 9.28
N LYS A 488 -7.87 -74.49 8.00
CA LYS A 488 -8.05 -75.45 6.89
C LYS A 488 -7.09 -76.64 7.00
N TYR A 489 -5.83 -76.38 7.33
CA TYR A 489 -4.83 -77.44 7.49
C TYR A 489 -5.16 -78.36 8.67
N LYS A 490 -5.56 -77.79 9.82
CA LYS A 490 -5.98 -78.57 10.98
C LYS A 490 -7.21 -79.43 10.69
N LYS A 491 -8.20 -78.89 9.98
CA LYS A 491 -9.40 -79.65 9.59
C LYS A 491 -9.08 -80.80 8.63
N SER A 492 -8.20 -80.58 7.65
CA SER A 492 -7.75 -81.64 6.74
C SER A 492 -6.95 -82.73 7.47
N PHE A 493 -6.15 -82.36 8.48
CA PHE A 493 -5.43 -83.32 9.31
C PHE A 493 -6.38 -84.15 10.20
N GLU A 494 -7.38 -83.51 10.80
CA GLU A 494 -8.43 -84.20 11.58
C GLU A 494 -9.27 -85.15 10.70
N GLU A 495 -9.64 -84.72 9.48
CA GLU A 495 -10.36 -85.56 8.50
C GLU A 495 -9.50 -86.78 8.07
N ASN A 496 -8.20 -86.60 7.82
CA ASN A 496 -7.31 -87.72 7.48
C ASN A 496 -7.13 -88.73 8.62
N ASN A 497 -6.96 -88.26 9.87
CA ASN A 497 -6.82 -89.15 11.02
C ASN A 497 -8.11 -89.94 11.30
N GLN A 498 -9.29 -89.32 11.12
CA GLN A 498 -10.56 -90.05 11.23
C GLN A 498 -10.70 -91.12 10.14
N GLU A 499 -10.23 -90.85 8.92
CA GLU A 499 -10.27 -91.82 7.83
C GLU A 499 -9.31 -93.00 8.06
N GLU A 500 -8.16 -92.75 8.70
CA GLU A 500 -7.17 -93.76 9.07
C GLU A 500 -7.63 -94.64 10.24
N ASP A 501 -8.23 -94.05 11.29
CA ASP A 501 -8.85 -94.80 12.38
C ASP A 501 -10.00 -95.68 11.88
N HIS A 502 -10.83 -95.18 10.96
CA HIS A 502 -11.91 -95.97 10.39
C HIS A 502 -11.40 -97.14 9.53
N ARG A 503 -10.24 -96.98 8.88
CA ARG A 503 -9.55 -98.05 8.14
C ARG A 503 -8.97 -99.11 9.07
N ASN A 504 -8.27 -98.70 10.14
CA ASN A 504 -7.72 -99.60 11.15
C ASN A 504 -8.82 -100.40 11.88
N THR A 505 -9.97 -99.78 12.14
CA THR A 505 -11.11 -100.46 12.78
C THR A 505 -11.68 -101.56 11.88
N LYS A 506 -11.78 -101.31 10.56
CA LYS A 506 -12.20 -102.34 9.58
C LYS A 506 -11.20 -103.50 9.48
N ASP A 507 -9.90 -103.22 9.49
CA ASP A 507 -8.88 -104.27 9.45
C ASP A 507 -8.87 -105.15 10.72
N ILE A 508 -9.22 -104.58 11.87
CA ILE A 508 -9.39 -105.33 13.13
C ILE A 508 -10.64 -106.22 13.08
N GLU A 509 -11.76 -105.73 12.55
CA GLU A 509 -12.98 -106.55 12.33
C GLU A 509 -12.71 -107.74 11.39
N VAL A 510 -11.97 -107.53 10.30
CA VAL A 510 -11.59 -108.59 9.35
C VAL A 510 -10.66 -109.63 10.00
N ARG A 511 -9.80 -109.23 10.94
CA ARG A 511 -8.96 -110.18 11.70
C ARG A 511 -9.73 -110.95 12.78
N LEU A 512 -10.77 -110.35 13.36
CA LEU A 512 -11.63 -111.00 14.35
C LEU A 512 -12.62 -111.99 13.72
N GLN A 513 -13.02 -111.79 12.46
CA GLN A 513 -13.81 -112.78 11.71
C GLN A 513 -13.00 -113.99 11.19
N ASN A 514 -11.67 -113.89 11.17
CA ASN A 514 -10.76 -114.95 10.70
C ASN A 514 -10.06 -115.72 11.84
N ARG A 515 -10.49 -115.52 13.08
CA ARG A 515 -10.20 -116.40 14.23
C ARG A 515 -11.50 -117.01 14.71
#